data_AF-A0A428QNI9-F1
#
_entry.id   AF-A0A428QNI9-F1
#
_cell.length_a   1.000
_cell.length_b   1.000
_cell.length_c   1.000
_cell.angle_alpha   90.00
_cell.angle_beta   90.00
_cell.angle_gamma   90.00
#
_symmetry.space_group_name_H-M   'P 1'
#
loop_
_entity.id
_entity.type
_entity.pdbx_description
1 polymer ?
#
loop_
_entity_poly.entity_id
_entity_poly.type
_entity_poly.pdbx_seq_one_letter_code
_entity_poly.pdbx_strand_id
1 'polypeptide(L)'
;MSMIGAWEYGVTPSLEASERWSESLFLRLSKVLSQVSTWPATVSKSAIQAYQALLLNVIFTLEYLDDMRFRKAYPRYCMMIAIFRGASLFQEQQIFVQDDTQDIIPTSWLIREKFKRLAFYTFRLDNYFYFLQGHYPVLRYEELCLATPSSERLWEATTVEEWHEIKEIESKKRATMLFMTLMDTAMDCEGWDTLPPLLEDDFVYGICAMQTWVWRDIKRHRPRLQALQSSEGSNILSTPASSRFIEYWSAMFTTWSECLRDRSIGSPLSSEKHRELLENCTPALYHFSQMSLRANLETIQDLAMDRYHKQYSGPYRRQLESRILEWKHRIAWRRKETL
;
A
#
# COMPACT_ATOMS: atom_id res chain seq x y z
N MET A 1 -17.06 7.29 -22.76
CA MET A 1 -17.21 8.71 -22.36
C MET A 1 -18.02 8.90 -21.08
N SER A 2 -18.99 8.04 -20.73
CA SER A 2 -19.77 8.17 -19.49
C SER A 2 -18.97 8.01 -18.18
N MET A 3 -18.02 7.07 -18.12
CA MET A 3 -17.17 6.85 -16.93
C MET A 3 -16.28 8.04 -16.58
N ILE A 4 -15.63 8.64 -17.59
CA ILE A 4 -14.82 9.86 -17.41
C ILE A 4 -15.74 11.04 -17.04
N GLY A 5 -16.91 11.14 -17.67
CA GLY A 5 -17.89 12.17 -17.32
C GLY A 5 -18.49 12.03 -15.91
N ALA A 6 -18.54 10.81 -15.35
CA ALA A 6 -18.91 10.60 -13.95
C ALA A 6 -17.78 11.03 -12.99
N TRP A 7 -16.52 10.84 -13.37
CA TRP A 7 -15.35 11.35 -12.65
C TRP A 7 -15.25 12.88 -12.69
N GLU A 8 -15.58 13.50 -13.81
CA GLU A 8 -15.44 14.95 -14.00
C GLU A 8 -16.67 15.76 -13.56
N TYR A 9 -17.90 15.26 -13.77
CA TYR A 9 -19.12 16.07 -13.64
C TYR A 9 -20.17 15.55 -12.64
N GLY A 10 -20.04 14.32 -12.13
CA GLY A 10 -20.87 13.83 -11.01
C GLY A 10 -22.39 13.81 -11.21
N VAL A 11 -22.91 13.81 -12.45
CA VAL A 11 -24.36 13.87 -12.70
C VAL A 11 -25.02 12.49 -12.49
N THR A 12 -26.13 12.41 -11.75
CA THR A 12 -26.79 11.16 -11.30
C THR A 12 -26.98 10.08 -12.39
N PRO A 13 -27.45 10.40 -13.62
CA PRO A 13 -27.60 9.39 -14.68
C PRO A 13 -26.26 8.85 -15.19
N SER A 14 -25.22 9.70 -15.24
CA SER A 14 -23.87 9.32 -15.63
C SER A 14 -23.21 8.44 -14.56
N LEU A 15 -23.55 8.66 -13.30
CA LEU A 15 -23.11 7.86 -12.17
C LEU A 15 -23.72 6.44 -12.19
N GLU A 16 -25.03 6.32 -12.38
CA GLU A 16 -25.72 5.03 -12.51
C GLU A 16 -25.22 4.23 -13.73
N ALA A 17 -25.02 4.90 -14.87
CA ALA A 17 -24.45 4.27 -16.04
C ALA A 17 -23.04 3.76 -15.77
N SER A 18 -22.19 4.56 -15.11
CA SER A 18 -20.82 4.16 -14.77
C SER A 18 -20.77 3.00 -13.79
N GLU A 19 -21.70 2.91 -12.84
CA GLU A 19 -21.83 1.76 -11.94
C GLU A 19 -22.16 0.47 -12.72
N ARG A 20 -23.18 0.50 -13.58
CA ARG A 20 -23.56 -0.67 -14.41
C ARG A 20 -22.40 -1.11 -15.29
N TRP A 21 -21.63 -0.17 -15.82
CA TRP A 21 -20.47 -0.45 -16.65
C TRP A 21 -19.33 -1.04 -15.81
N SER A 22 -19.05 -0.49 -14.63
CA SER A 22 -18.06 -1.02 -13.71
C SER A 22 -18.38 -2.46 -13.32
N GLU A 23 -19.63 -2.75 -12.95
CA GLU A 23 -20.07 -4.10 -12.56
C GLU A 23 -19.99 -5.10 -13.71
N SER A 24 -20.53 -4.74 -14.88
CA SER A 24 -20.45 -5.57 -16.10
C SER A 24 -18.99 -5.85 -16.49
N LEU A 25 -18.14 -4.82 -16.43
CA LEU A 25 -16.71 -4.95 -16.74
C LEU A 25 -16.01 -5.87 -15.74
N PHE A 26 -16.24 -5.68 -14.44
CA PHE A 26 -15.66 -6.51 -13.39
C PHE A 26 -16.02 -7.98 -13.56
N LEU A 27 -17.31 -8.28 -13.78
CA LEU A 27 -17.79 -9.66 -13.97
C LEU A 27 -17.19 -10.31 -15.22
N ARG A 28 -17.13 -9.56 -16.33
CA ARG A 28 -16.53 -10.07 -17.58
C ARG A 28 -15.04 -10.32 -17.43
N LEU A 29 -14.29 -9.36 -16.91
CA LEU A 29 -12.84 -9.49 -16.70
C LEU A 29 -12.53 -10.62 -15.72
N SER A 30 -13.22 -10.67 -14.58
CA SER A 30 -13.01 -11.71 -13.57
C SER A 30 -13.30 -13.11 -14.13
N LYS A 31 -14.37 -13.26 -14.91
CA LYS A 31 -14.69 -14.54 -15.57
C LYS A 31 -13.63 -14.95 -16.58
N VAL A 32 -13.21 -14.03 -17.45
CA VAL A 32 -12.19 -14.33 -18.47
C VAL A 32 -10.85 -14.67 -17.80
N LEU A 33 -10.41 -13.87 -16.84
CA LEU A 33 -9.11 -14.02 -16.19
C LEU A 33 -9.06 -15.22 -15.22
N SER A 34 -10.18 -15.62 -14.62
CA SER A 34 -10.24 -16.83 -13.78
C SER A 34 -10.24 -18.14 -14.57
N GLN A 35 -10.74 -18.12 -15.81
CA GLN A 35 -10.69 -19.28 -16.71
C GLN A 35 -9.30 -19.47 -17.32
N VAL A 36 -8.49 -18.43 -17.28
CA VAL A 36 -7.10 -18.36 -17.73
C VAL A 36 -6.17 -18.93 -16.64
N SER A 37 -6.41 -20.18 -16.23
CA SER A 37 -5.57 -20.89 -15.26
C SER A 37 -4.23 -21.39 -15.86
N THR A 38 -4.01 -21.16 -17.16
CA THR A 38 -2.92 -21.76 -17.94
C THR A 38 -2.36 -20.83 -19.01
N TRP A 39 -2.33 -19.51 -18.80
CA TRP A 39 -1.51 -18.70 -19.71
C TRP A 39 -0.05 -19.08 -19.48
N PRO A 40 0.63 -19.67 -20.49
CA PRO A 40 2.04 -19.98 -20.33
C PRO A 40 2.77 -18.65 -20.10
N ALA A 41 3.75 -18.68 -19.20
CA ALA A 41 5.05 -17.98 -19.13
C ALA A 41 5.30 -16.71 -19.99
N THR A 42 4.73 -16.63 -21.19
CA THR A 42 4.66 -15.46 -22.07
C THR A 42 3.37 -14.70 -21.82
N VAL A 43 3.39 -13.77 -20.87
CA VAL A 43 2.24 -12.89 -20.72
C VAL A 43 2.14 -11.96 -21.93
N SER A 44 1.07 -12.12 -22.72
CA SER A 44 0.79 -11.19 -23.81
C SER A 44 0.39 -9.81 -23.27
N LYS A 45 0.66 -8.77 -24.06
CA LYS A 45 0.28 -7.38 -23.76
C LYS A 45 -1.21 -7.23 -23.41
N SER A 46 -2.10 -8.04 -24.01
CA SER A 46 -3.55 -7.95 -23.76
C SER A 46 -3.95 -8.48 -22.39
N ALA A 47 -3.26 -9.48 -21.84
CA ALA A 47 -3.51 -9.93 -20.46
C ALA A 47 -3.10 -8.86 -19.43
N ILE A 48 -1.95 -8.20 -19.62
CA ILE A 48 -1.53 -7.09 -18.75
C ILE A 48 -2.60 -6.00 -18.71
N GLN A 49 -3.12 -5.61 -19.87
CA GLN A 49 -4.17 -4.60 -19.97
C GLN A 49 -5.46 -5.05 -19.26
N ALA A 50 -5.82 -6.33 -19.35
CA ALA A 50 -6.97 -6.87 -18.65
C ALA A 50 -6.79 -6.85 -17.11
N TYR A 51 -5.60 -7.19 -16.60
CA TYR A 51 -5.30 -7.07 -15.17
C TYR A 51 -5.27 -5.61 -14.70
N GLN A 52 -4.68 -4.70 -15.49
CA GLN A 52 -4.71 -3.26 -15.22
C GLN A 52 -6.14 -2.71 -15.19
N ALA A 53 -6.98 -3.12 -16.14
CA ALA A 53 -8.39 -2.74 -16.17
C ALA A 53 -9.16 -3.27 -14.96
N LEU A 54 -8.83 -4.47 -14.48
CA LEU A 54 -9.42 -5.03 -13.26
C LEU A 54 -9.03 -4.21 -12.02
N LEU A 55 -7.74 -3.86 -11.88
CA LEU A 55 -7.26 -2.98 -10.79
C LEU A 55 -7.92 -1.61 -10.82
N LEU A 56 -7.97 -0.96 -11.99
CA LEU A 56 -8.63 0.34 -12.16
C LEU A 56 -10.12 0.27 -11.82
N ASN A 57 -10.79 -0.85 -12.12
CA ASN A 57 -12.19 -1.04 -11.76
C ASN A 57 -12.39 -1.14 -10.23
N VAL A 58 -11.47 -1.79 -9.53
CA VAL A 58 -11.48 -1.82 -8.06
C VAL A 58 -11.25 -0.43 -7.48
N ILE A 59 -10.25 0.31 -7.98
CA ILE A 59 -9.97 1.70 -7.55
C ILE A 59 -11.18 2.59 -7.82
N PHE A 60 -11.80 2.49 -9.01
CA PHE A 60 -13.03 3.19 -9.33
C PHE A 60 -14.15 2.91 -8.31
N THR A 61 -14.28 1.65 -7.87
CA THR A 61 -15.28 1.26 -6.87
C THR A 61 -14.95 1.83 -5.48
N LEU A 62 -13.65 1.98 -5.16
CA LEU A 62 -13.17 2.52 -3.89
C LEU A 62 -13.34 4.04 -3.78
N GLU A 63 -13.03 4.78 -4.85
CA GLU A 63 -13.10 6.26 -4.90
C GLU A 63 -14.54 6.80 -4.88
N TYR A 64 -15.54 5.93 -4.97
CA TYR A 64 -16.93 6.34 -5.03
C TYR A 64 -17.53 6.54 -3.62
N LEU A 65 -18.03 7.74 -3.33
CA LEU A 65 -18.45 8.23 -2.00
C LEU A 65 -19.75 7.61 -1.42
N ASP A 66 -20.35 6.61 -2.06
CA ASP A 66 -21.54 5.94 -1.52
C ASP A 66 -21.14 4.74 -0.66
N ASP A 67 -21.57 4.76 0.59
CA ASP A 67 -21.22 3.84 1.67
C ASP A 67 -21.53 2.37 1.36
N MET A 68 -22.61 2.12 0.60
CA MET A 68 -22.97 0.77 0.15
C MET A 68 -22.04 0.26 -0.96
N ARG A 69 -21.49 1.16 -1.77
CA ARG A 69 -20.63 0.83 -2.93
C ARG A 69 -19.18 0.68 -2.51
N PHE A 70 -18.76 1.52 -1.56
CA PHE A 70 -17.50 1.39 -0.85
C PHE A 70 -17.31 -0.03 -0.26
N ARG A 71 -18.38 -0.62 0.30
CA ARG A 71 -18.37 -2.02 0.80
C ARG A 71 -18.23 -3.09 -0.30
N LYS A 72 -18.58 -2.80 -1.56
CA LYS A 72 -18.41 -3.74 -2.69
C LYS A 72 -16.97 -3.78 -3.17
N ALA A 73 -16.17 -2.75 -2.89
CA ALA A 73 -14.80 -2.64 -3.38
C ALA A 73 -13.88 -3.73 -2.80
N TYR A 74 -14.00 -4.04 -1.51
CA TYR A 74 -13.15 -5.05 -0.87
C TYR A 74 -13.39 -6.49 -1.37
N PRO A 75 -14.64 -7.00 -1.50
CA PRO A 75 -14.88 -8.30 -2.14
C PRO A 75 -14.33 -8.38 -3.56
N ARG A 76 -14.47 -7.31 -4.35
CA ARG A 76 -13.89 -7.22 -5.71
C ARG A 76 -12.37 -7.30 -5.68
N TYR A 77 -11.75 -6.58 -4.74
CA TYR A 77 -10.31 -6.63 -4.51
C TYR A 77 -9.83 -8.04 -4.13
N CYS A 78 -10.50 -8.71 -3.18
CA CYS A 78 -10.18 -10.09 -2.79
C CYS A 78 -10.26 -11.07 -3.97
N MET A 79 -11.28 -10.96 -4.82
CA MET A 79 -11.40 -11.77 -6.04
C MET A 79 -10.27 -11.46 -7.04
N MET A 80 -9.93 -10.18 -7.24
CA MET A 80 -8.80 -9.78 -8.07
C MET A 80 -7.48 -10.36 -7.56
N ILE A 81 -7.22 -10.32 -6.25
CA ILE A 81 -6.05 -10.94 -5.63
C ILE A 81 -6.01 -12.45 -5.90
N ALA A 82 -7.14 -13.16 -5.77
CA ALA A 82 -7.21 -14.58 -6.09
C ALA A 82 -6.86 -14.87 -7.55
N ILE A 83 -7.35 -14.04 -8.48
CA ILE A 83 -6.99 -14.11 -9.91
C ILE A 83 -5.50 -13.86 -10.11
N PHE A 84 -4.93 -12.85 -9.46
CA PHE A 84 -3.51 -12.49 -9.60
C PHE A 84 -2.60 -13.58 -9.05
N ARG A 85 -2.98 -14.21 -7.92
CA ARG A 85 -2.31 -15.39 -7.36
C ARG A 85 -2.37 -16.58 -8.31
N GLY A 86 -3.56 -16.86 -8.86
CA GLY A 86 -3.77 -17.96 -9.80
C GLY A 86 -2.96 -17.83 -11.10
N ALA A 87 -2.64 -16.60 -11.50
CA ALA A 87 -1.78 -16.31 -12.64
C ALA A 87 -0.31 -16.01 -12.25
N SER A 88 0.08 -16.24 -10.98
CA SER A 88 1.44 -16.05 -10.46
C SER A 88 2.03 -14.65 -10.68
N LEU A 89 1.21 -13.61 -10.66
CA LEU A 89 1.65 -12.22 -10.91
C LEU A 89 2.67 -11.69 -9.89
N PHE A 90 2.83 -12.37 -8.76
CA PHE A 90 3.74 -12.01 -7.68
C PHE A 90 5.08 -12.76 -7.73
N GLN A 91 5.36 -13.51 -8.80
CA GLN A 91 6.62 -14.27 -8.98
C GLN A 91 7.40 -13.81 -10.20
N GLU A 92 8.61 -13.29 -10.00
CA GLU A 92 9.44 -12.74 -11.09
C GLU A 92 9.89 -13.83 -12.07
N GLN A 93 10.15 -15.05 -11.57
CA GLN A 93 10.70 -16.17 -12.34
C GLN A 93 9.76 -16.67 -13.43
N GLN A 94 8.47 -16.31 -13.37
CA GLN A 94 7.47 -16.78 -14.33
C GLN A 94 7.26 -15.81 -15.50
N ILE A 95 7.94 -14.65 -15.52
CA ILE A 95 7.85 -13.66 -16.59
C ILE A 95 8.92 -13.95 -17.65
N PHE A 96 8.64 -14.93 -18.51
CA PHE A 96 9.50 -15.29 -19.64
C PHE A 96 9.14 -14.44 -20.85
N VAL A 97 10.01 -13.47 -21.17
CA VAL A 97 9.96 -12.77 -22.45
C VAL A 97 11.38 -12.79 -23.00
N GLN A 98 11.52 -13.31 -24.22
CA GLN A 98 12.76 -13.23 -24.98
C GLN A 98 12.87 -11.81 -25.56
N ASP A 99 14.07 -11.24 -25.51
CA ASP A 99 14.34 -9.97 -26.17
C ASP A 99 14.69 -10.18 -27.63
N ASP A 100 14.13 -9.34 -28.49
CA ASP A 100 14.69 -9.07 -29.81
C ASP A 100 15.80 -8.02 -29.69
N THR A 101 16.71 -8.08 -30.67
CA THR A 101 18.02 -7.43 -30.75
C THR A 101 18.04 -5.89 -30.60
N GLN A 102 19.28 -5.38 -30.45
CA GLN A 102 19.69 -4.03 -30.10
C GLN A 102 19.03 -2.91 -30.94
N ASP A 103 18.89 -1.73 -30.31
CA ASP A 103 18.36 -0.43 -30.79
C ASP A 103 16.92 -0.05 -30.38
N ILE A 104 16.26 -0.83 -29.51
CA ILE A 104 14.94 -0.47 -28.93
C ILE A 104 14.93 -0.80 -27.42
N ILE A 105 14.16 -0.05 -26.62
CA ILE A 105 13.87 -0.42 -25.23
C ILE A 105 13.35 -1.87 -25.22
N PRO A 106 13.99 -2.78 -24.46
CA PRO A 106 13.65 -4.20 -24.53
C PRO A 106 12.17 -4.45 -24.20
N THR A 107 11.46 -5.11 -25.11
CA THR A 107 10.03 -5.41 -24.89
C THR A 107 9.85 -6.33 -23.69
N SER A 108 10.81 -7.22 -23.40
CA SER A 108 10.80 -8.03 -22.19
C SER A 108 10.85 -7.19 -20.93
N TRP A 109 11.69 -6.15 -20.92
CA TRP A 109 11.83 -5.26 -19.79
C TRP A 109 10.53 -4.50 -19.55
N LEU A 110 9.92 -3.93 -20.61
CA LEU A 110 8.65 -3.22 -20.50
C LEU A 110 7.54 -4.10 -19.94
N ILE A 111 7.46 -5.36 -20.37
CA ILE A 111 6.46 -6.31 -19.86
C ILE A 111 6.72 -6.62 -18.38
N ARG A 112 7.95 -6.96 -18.01
CA ARG A 112 8.34 -7.24 -16.62
C ARG A 112 8.07 -6.05 -15.71
N GLU A 113 8.42 -4.85 -16.15
CA GLU A 113 8.24 -3.63 -15.37
C GLU A 113 6.76 -3.29 -15.17
N LYS A 114 5.90 -3.48 -16.18
CA LYS A 114 4.44 -3.35 -16.04
C LYS A 114 3.88 -4.31 -14.99
N PHE A 115 4.39 -5.54 -14.97
CA PHE A 115 3.98 -6.54 -13.99
C PHE A 115 4.36 -6.16 -12.57
N LYS A 116 5.64 -5.79 -12.36
CA LYS A 116 6.12 -5.34 -11.06
C LYS A 116 5.28 -4.18 -10.57
N ARG A 117 5.12 -3.13 -11.37
CA ARG A 117 4.31 -1.96 -11.00
C ARG A 117 2.87 -2.33 -10.68
N LEU A 118 2.23 -3.19 -11.47
CA LEU A 118 0.88 -3.67 -11.21
C LEU A 118 0.77 -4.41 -9.85
N ALA A 119 1.72 -5.29 -9.55
CA ALA A 119 1.77 -6.02 -8.28
C ALA A 119 1.96 -5.07 -7.09
N PHE A 120 2.87 -4.11 -7.19
CA PHE A 120 3.13 -3.14 -6.12
C PHE A 120 2.00 -2.12 -5.93
N TYR A 121 1.31 -1.69 -6.99
CA TYR A 121 0.09 -0.88 -6.85
C TYR A 121 -1.03 -1.65 -6.17
N THR A 122 -1.17 -2.95 -6.51
CA THR A 122 -2.13 -3.83 -5.85
C THR A 122 -1.82 -3.98 -4.36
N PHE A 123 -0.55 -4.18 -4.02
CA PHE A 123 -0.07 -4.26 -2.65
C PHE A 123 -0.30 -2.97 -1.85
N ARG A 124 -0.04 -1.81 -2.46
CA ARG A 124 -0.37 -0.52 -1.85
C ARG A 124 -1.88 -0.35 -1.65
N LEU A 125 -2.70 -0.80 -2.61
CA LEU A 125 -4.16 -0.72 -2.54
C LEU A 125 -4.74 -1.51 -1.36
N ASP A 126 -4.16 -2.66 -1.04
CA ASP A 126 -4.55 -3.48 0.12
C ASP A 126 -4.60 -2.66 1.42
N ASN A 127 -3.60 -1.80 1.58
CA ASN A 127 -3.42 -0.99 2.77
C ASN A 127 -4.48 0.11 2.89
N TYR A 128 -5.00 0.61 1.76
CA TYR A 128 -6.14 1.53 1.80
C TYR A 128 -7.40 0.84 2.31
N PHE A 129 -7.65 -0.42 1.97
CA PHE A 129 -8.77 -1.18 2.56
C PHE A 129 -8.60 -1.36 4.06
N TYR A 130 -7.37 -1.55 4.53
CA TYR A 130 -7.11 -1.57 5.97
C TYR A 130 -7.44 -0.24 6.64
N PHE A 131 -6.89 0.87 6.16
CA PHE A 131 -7.10 2.16 6.82
C PHE A 131 -8.53 2.68 6.68
N LEU A 132 -9.17 2.46 5.54
CA LEU A 132 -10.48 3.03 5.24
C LEU A 132 -11.65 2.09 5.66
N GLN A 133 -11.48 0.77 5.62
CA GLN A 133 -12.54 -0.21 5.92
C GLN A 133 -12.25 -1.09 7.15
N GLY A 134 -11.07 -0.96 7.76
CA GLY A 134 -10.66 -1.81 8.88
C GLY A 134 -10.38 -3.27 8.48
N HIS A 135 -10.36 -3.56 7.17
CA HIS A 135 -10.11 -4.90 6.67
C HIS A 135 -8.67 -5.34 6.93
N TYR A 136 -8.46 -6.64 7.03
CA TYR A 136 -7.12 -7.20 7.15
C TYR A 136 -6.41 -7.08 5.79
N PRO A 137 -5.17 -6.56 5.71
CA PRO A 137 -4.37 -6.68 4.50
C PRO A 137 -4.26 -8.16 4.10
N VAL A 138 -4.74 -8.50 2.90
CA VAL A 138 -4.80 -9.89 2.43
C VAL A 138 -3.58 -10.31 1.62
N LEU A 139 -2.79 -9.37 1.10
CA LEU A 139 -1.56 -9.60 0.35
C LEU A 139 -0.37 -9.29 1.24
N ARG A 140 0.43 -10.31 1.55
CA ARG A 140 1.61 -10.14 2.40
C ARG A 140 2.85 -9.85 1.57
N TYR A 141 3.84 -9.17 2.15
CA TYR A 141 5.06 -8.84 1.42
C TYR A 141 5.89 -10.09 1.10
N GLU A 142 5.77 -11.15 1.91
CA GLU A 142 6.39 -12.45 1.68
C GLU A 142 5.85 -13.15 0.42
N GLU A 143 4.68 -12.74 -0.09
CA GLU A 143 4.14 -13.24 -1.36
C GLU A 143 4.74 -12.50 -2.57
N LEU A 144 5.35 -11.33 -2.36
CA LEU A 144 5.98 -10.52 -3.40
C LEU A 144 7.41 -11.03 -3.67
N CYS A 145 7.50 -12.13 -4.40
CA CYS A 145 8.74 -12.65 -4.95
C CYS A 145 9.18 -11.85 -6.20
N LEU A 146 9.21 -10.52 -6.06
CA LEU A 146 9.56 -9.55 -7.08
C LEU A 146 10.61 -8.60 -6.52
N ALA A 147 11.57 -8.19 -7.35
CA ALA A 147 12.28 -6.93 -7.08
C ALA A 147 11.31 -5.75 -7.11
N THR A 148 11.66 -4.68 -6.43
CA THR A 148 10.91 -3.41 -6.46
C THR A 148 10.83 -2.86 -7.90
N PRO A 149 9.84 -2.01 -8.21
CA PRO A 149 9.79 -1.30 -9.48
C PRO A 149 11.07 -0.51 -9.74
N SER A 150 11.41 -0.37 -11.01
CA SER A 150 12.50 0.51 -11.42
C SER A 150 12.09 1.97 -11.20
N SER A 151 13.07 2.87 -11.20
CA SER A 151 12.82 4.30 -10.96
C SER A 151 11.83 4.92 -11.94
N GLU A 152 11.10 5.95 -11.49
CA GLU A 152 10.09 6.60 -12.32
C GLU A 152 10.71 7.25 -13.55
N ARG A 153 11.90 7.85 -13.42
CA ARG A 153 12.60 8.42 -14.56
C ARG A 153 12.96 7.36 -15.61
N LEU A 154 13.35 6.15 -15.19
CA LEU A 154 13.62 5.06 -16.12
C LEU A 154 12.34 4.59 -16.83
N TRP A 155 11.21 4.60 -16.12
CA TRP A 155 9.90 4.24 -16.66
C TRP A 155 9.36 5.28 -17.64
N GLU A 156 9.60 6.56 -17.38
CA GLU A 156 9.16 7.69 -18.21
C GLU A 156 10.08 7.98 -19.39
N ALA A 157 11.25 7.31 -19.47
CA ALA A 157 12.21 7.51 -20.54
C ALA A 157 11.57 7.34 -21.93
N THR A 158 11.70 8.36 -22.77
CA THR A 158 11.04 8.41 -24.08
C THR A 158 11.96 8.01 -25.23
N THR A 159 13.27 8.05 -25.01
CA THR A 159 14.29 7.64 -25.97
C THR A 159 15.11 6.46 -25.46
N VAL A 160 15.70 5.71 -26.38
CA VAL A 160 16.51 4.52 -26.07
C VAL A 160 17.81 4.94 -25.36
N GLU A 161 18.38 6.07 -25.77
CA GLU A 161 19.59 6.65 -25.18
C GLU A 161 19.36 7.06 -23.73
N GLU A 162 18.26 7.78 -23.47
CA GLU A 162 17.86 8.19 -22.12
C GLU A 162 17.62 6.96 -21.23
N TRP A 163 16.92 5.95 -21.77
CA TRP A 163 16.67 4.71 -21.05
C TRP A 163 17.97 4.00 -20.66
N HIS A 164 18.93 3.87 -21.59
CA HIS A 164 20.23 3.23 -21.31
C HIS A 164 21.04 4.01 -20.26
N GLU A 165 21.10 5.34 -20.38
CA GLU A 165 21.81 6.20 -19.43
C GLU A 165 21.26 6.03 -18.00
N ILE A 166 19.94 6.14 -17.84
CA ILE A 166 19.29 6.00 -16.53
C ILE A 166 19.44 4.57 -16.02
N LYS A 167 19.30 3.57 -16.89
CA LYS A 167 19.43 2.15 -16.50
C LYS A 167 20.83 1.88 -15.96
N GLU A 168 21.86 2.44 -16.57
CA GLU A 168 23.24 2.31 -16.12
C GLU A 168 23.44 2.98 -14.75
N ILE A 169 22.91 4.20 -14.56
CA ILE A 169 22.98 4.91 -13.27
C ILE A 169 22.29 4.09 -12.17
N GLU A 170 21.06 3.62 -12.41
CA GLU A 170 20.29 2.84 -11.45
C GLU A 170 21.00 1.53 -11.12
N SER A 171 21.49 0.80 -12.12
CA SER A 171 22.15 -0.50 -11.92
C SER A 171 23.48 -0.38 -11.17
N LYS A 172 24.20 0.74 -11.32
CA LYS A 172 25.43 1.02 -10.54
C LYS A 172 25.12 1.36 -9.08
N LYS A 173 23.99 2.02 -8.81
CA LYS A 173 23.63 2.49 -7.47
C LYS A 173 22.81 1.49 -6.67
N ARG A 174 22.05 0.63 -7.34
CA ARG A 174 21.08 -0.26 -6.71
C ARG A 174 21.19 -1.67 -7.27
N ALA A 175 21.66 -2.59 -6.43
CA ALA A 175 21.60 -4.01 -6.74
C ALA A 175 20.15 -4.51 -6.71
N THR A 176 19.79 -5.37 -7.66
CA THR A 176 18.48 -6.02 -7.68
C THR A 176 18.36 -6.95 -6.47
N MET A 177 17.38 -6.66 -5.59
CA MET A 177 17.05 -7.46 -4.42
C MET A 177 15.54 -7.72 -4.43
N LEU A 178 15.13 -8.95 -4.11
CA LEU A 178 13.72 -9.26 -3.93
C LEU A 178 13.17 -8.45 -2.76
N PHE A 179 11.95 -7.93 -2.91
CA PHE A 179 11.34 -7.07 -1.90
C PHE A 179 11.17 -7.78 -0.55
N MET A 180 10.83 -9.08 -0.55
CA MET A 180 10.82 -9.89 0.67
C MET A 180 12.17 -9.88 1.39
N THR A 181 13.28 -10.09 0.68
CA THR A 181 14.62 -10.08 1.25
C THR A 181 15.01 -8.70 1.77
N LEU A 182 14.63 -7.64 1.04
CA LEU A 182 14.82 -6.26 1.47
C LEU A 182 14.11 -5.99 2.79
N MET A 183 12.84 -6.39 2.89
CA MET A 183 12.05 -6.20 4.11
C MET A 183 12.58 -7.04 5.26
N ASP A 184 12.94 -8.31 5.04
CA ASP A 184 13.50 -9.15 6.09
C ASP A 184 14.81 -8.56 6.63
N THR A 185 15.69 -8.09 5.73
CA THR A 185 16.96 -7.42 6.08
C THR A 185 16.73 -6.11 6.82
N ALA A 186 15.66 -5.38 6.49
CA ALA A 186 15.33 -4.13 7.18
C ALA A 186 14.64 -4.35 8.54
N MET A 187 13.92 -5.45 8.70
CA MET A 187 13.29 -5.81 9.97
C MET A 187 14.31 -6.40 10.95
N ASP A 188 15.40 -6.99 10.44
CA ASP A 188 16.58 -7.35 11.19
C ASP A 188 17.49 -6.12 11.36
N CYS A 189 17.40 -5.42 12.49
CA CYS A 189 18.10 -4.15 12.72
C CYS A 189 19.62 -4.19 12.47
N GLU A 190 20.23 -5.38 12.52
CA GLU A 190 21.66 -5.61 12.23
C GLU A 190 21.97 -5.62 10.73
N GLY A 191 20.97 -5.81 9.86
CA GLY A 191 21.11 -5.91 8.41
C GLY A 191 21.10 -4.57 7.67
N TRP A 192 20.84 -3.44 8.34
CA TRP A 192 20.60 -2.16 7.67
C TRP A 192 21.75 -1.67 6.81
N ASP A 193 23.00 -1.92 7.22
CA ASP A 193 24.17 -1.49 6.46
C ASP A 193 24.28 -2.19 5.11
N THR A 194 23.67 -3.36 4.97
CA THR A 194 23.66 -4.16 3.73
C THR A 194 22.52 -3.78 2.78
N LEU A 195 21.58 -2.93 3.21
CA LEU A 195 20.46 -2.50 2.37
C LEU A 195 20.96 -1.64 1.21
N PRO A 196 20.48 -1.91 -0.02
CA PRO A 196 20.81 -1.05 -1.15
C PRO A 196 20.21 0.35 -0.95
N PRO A 197 20.75 1.37 -1.64
CA PRO A 197 20.07 2.65 -1.76
C PRO A 197 18.62 2.49 -2.23
N LEU A 198 17.72 3.27 -1.63
CA LEU A 198 16.27 3.15 -1.82
C LEU A 198 15.74 4.27 -2.73
N LEU A 199 14.66 3.96 -3.44
CA LEU A 199 13.82 4.93 -4.15
C LEU A 199 12.69 5.39 -3.24
N GLU A 200 12.11 6.54 -3.58
CA GLU A 200 11.02 7.15 -2.84
C GLU A 200 9.80 6.21 -2.68
N ASP A 201 9.47 5.41 -3.70
CA ASP A 201 8.40 4.41 -3.64
C ASP A 201 8.67 3.27 -2.64
N ASP A 202 9.94 2.90 -2.43
CA ASP A 202 10.28 1.80 -1.51
C ASP A 202 9.87 2.15 -0.09
N PHE A 203 9.98 3.42 0.30
CA PHE A 203 9.53 3.89 1.60
C PHE A 203 8.04 3.65 1.79
N VAL A 204 7.24 3.93 0.75
CA VAL A 204 5.80 3.66 0.76
C VAL A 204 5.56 2.16 0.89
N TYR A 205 6.23 1.34 0.09
CA TYR A 205 6.03 -0.11 0.10
C TYR A 205 6.45 -0.75 1.43
N GLY A 206 7.51 -0.28 2.07
CA GLY A 206 7.91 -0.80 3.38
C GLY A 206 6.92 -0.46 4.49
N ILE A 207 6.35 0.76 4.48
CA ILE A 207 5.25 1.10 5.40
C ILE A 207 4.07 0.14 5.15
N CYS A 208 3.72 -0.12 3.88
CA CYS A 208 2.69 -1.08 3.50
C CYS A 208 3.00 -2.50 4.01
N ALA A 209 4.23 -2.98 3.88
CA ALA A 209 4.65 -4.31 4.33
C ALA A 209 4.48 -4.52 5.83
N MET A 210 4.78 -3.49 6.64
CA MET A 210 4.64 -3.58 8.09
C MET A 210 3.17 -3.67 8.55
N GLN A 211 2.19 -3.23 7.74
CA GLN A 211 0.79 -3.14 8.19
C GLN A 211 0.17 -4.48 8.53
N THR A 212 0.55 -5.56 7.84
CA THR A 212 0.02 -6.90 8.10
C THR A 212 0.34 -7.36 9.53
N TRP A 213 1.57 -7.13 9.98
CA TRP A 213 1.99 -7.48 11.34
C TRP A 213 1.43 -6.52 12.38
N VAL A 214 1.40 -5.23 12.08
CA VAL A 214 0.79 -4.21 12.94
C VAL A 214 -0.68 -4.53 13.20
N TRP A 215 -1.45 -4.87 12.16
CA TRP A 215 -2.84 -5.28 12.29
C TRP A 215 -2.98 -6.49 13.22
N ARG A 216 -2.13 -7.51 13.03
CA ARG A 216 -2.14 -8.75 13.83
C ARG A 216 -1.87 -8.44 15.31
N ASP A 217 -0.86 -7.64 15.60
CA ASP A 217 -0.49 -7.28 16.97
C ASP A 217 -1.55 -6.40 17.61
N ILE A 218 -2.13 -5.46 16.86
CA ILE A 218 -3.27 -4.67 17.31
C ILE A 218 -4.42 -5.58 17.73
N LYS A 219 -4.86 -6.51 16.87
CA LYS A 219 -6.00 -7.39 17.18
C LYS A 219 -5.70 -8.34 18.35
N ARG A 220 -4.45 -8.78 18.51
CA ARG A 220 -4.02 -9.63 19.64
C ARG A 220 -3.98 -8.91 20.98
N HIS A 221 -3.54 -7.65 21.01
CA HIS A 221 -3.27 -6.93 22.26
C HIS A 221 -4.39 -5.94 22.65
N ARG A 222 -5.23 -5.49 21.72
CA ARG A 222 -6.28 -4.50 21.98
C ARG A 222 -7.39 -4.97 22.93
N PRO A 223 -7.92 -6.21 22.87
CA PRO A 223 -8.91 -6.68 23.84
C PRO A 223 -8.37 -6.70 25.27
N ARG A 224 -7.08 -7.03 25.44
CA ARG A 224 -6.39 -7.02 26.74
C ARG A 224 -6.25 -5.61 27.30
N LEU A 225 -5.94 -4.63 26.45
CA LEU A 225 -5.91 -3.22 26.83
C LEU A 225 -7.28 -2.73 27.34
N GLN A 226 -8.36 -3.09 26.64
CA GLN A 226 -9.71 -2.71 27.04
C GLN A 226 -10.13 -3.39 28.37
N ALA A 227 -9.79 -4.68 28.55
CA ALA A 227 -10.11 -5.43 29.77
C ALA A 227 -9.34 -4.95 31.02
N LEU A 228 -8.04 -4.62 30.87
CA LEU A 228 -7.23 -4.04 31.94
C LEU A 228 -7.74 -2.65 32.37
N GLN A 229 -8.36 -1.92 31.45
CA GLN A 229 -8.90 -0.57 31.70
C GLN A 229 -10.31 -0.59 32.30
N SER A 230 -11.11 -1.62 32.02
CA SER A 230 -12.41 -1.82 32.68
C SER A 230 -12.28 -2.37 34.11
N SER A 231 -11.12 -2.92 34.46
CA SER A 231 -10.79 -3.41 35.78
C SER A 231 -10.03 -2.33 36.56
N GLU A 232 -10.72 -1.26 36.98
CA GLU A 232 -10.17 -0.33 37.97
C GLU A 232 -9.99 -1.06 39.30
N GLY A 233 -8.80 -1.63 39.53
CA GLY A 233 -8.53 -2.38 40.75
C GLY A 233 -7.18 -3.08 40.79
N SER A 234 -6.21 -2.40 41.42
CA SER A 234 -4.99 -2.95 42.03
C SER A 234 -3.75 -3.18 41.14
N ASN A 235 -2.72 -2.39 41.47
CA ASN A 235 -1.31 -2.74 41.65
C ASN A 235 -0.59 -3.55 40.55
N ILE A 236 0.35 -2.91 39.86
CA ILE A 236 1.82 -3.08 40.01
C ILE A 236 2.53 -2.30 38.89
N LEU A 237 3.60 -1.58 39.27
CA LEU A 237 4.58 -0.99 38.36
C LEU A 237 5.16 -2.06 37.42
N SER A 238 4.65 -2.12 36.20
CA SER A 238 5.37 -2.62 35.04
C SER A 238 4.70 -2.07 33.80
N THR A 239 5.47 -1.51 32.86
CA THR A 239 4.92 -1.06 31.57
C THR A 239 4.24 -2.28 30.95
N PRO A 240 2.90 -2.27 30.76
CA PRO A 240 2.18 -3.46 30.37
C PRO A 240 2.72 -3.93 29.02
N ALA A 241 2.82 -5.24 28.77
CA ALA A 241 3.36 -5.78 27.50
C ALA A 241 2.68 -5.18 26.24
N SER A 242 1.47 -4.63 26.41
CA SER A 242 0.72 -3.88 25.41
C SER A 242 1.26 -2.48 25.06
N SER A 243 2.07 -1.85 25.91
CA SER A 243 2.79 -0.60 25.58
C SER A 243 4.00 -0.89 24.70
N ARG A 244 4.68 -2.02 24.95
CA ARG A 244 5.91 -2.43 24.27
C ARG A 244 5.71 -2.64 22.76
N PHE A 245 4.57 -3.20 22.32
CA PHE A 245 4.34 -3.36 20.87
C PHE A 245 4.05 -2.02 20.17
N ILE A 246 3.35 -1.09 20.84
CA ILE A 246 3.08 0.25 20.28
C ILE A 246 4.41 1.00 20.14
N GLU A 247 5.26 0.95 21.17
CA GLU A 247 6.59 1.55 21.14
C GLU A 247 7.47 0.93 20.07
N TYR A 248 7.51 -0.41 19.98
CA TYR A 248 8.24 -1.14 18.95
C TYR A 248 7.83 -0.72 17.55
N TRP A 249 6.54 -0.82 17.20
CA TRP A 249 6.09 -0.46 15.85
C TRP A 249 6.21 1.04 15.57
N SER A 250 6.03 1.89 16.58
CA SER A 250 6.25 3.34 16.43
C SER A 250 7.72 3.64 16.11
N ALA A 251 8.66 2.96 16.78
CA ALA A 251 10.09 3.05 16.50
C ALA A 251 10.44 2.48 15.12
N MET A 252 9.88 1.33 14.73
CA MET A 252 10.10 0.74 13.39
C MET A 252 9.64 1.68 12.28
N PHE A 253 8.42 2.22 12.38
CA PHE A 253 7.93 3.19 11.39
C PHE A 253 8.78 4.45 11.34
N THR A 254 9.18 4.99 12.49
CA THR A 254 10.02 6.20 12.55
C THR A 254 11.37 5.94 11.91
N THR A 255 12.02 4.84 12.28
CA THR A 255 13.29 4.42 11.68
C THR A 255 13.17 4.28 10.17
N TRP A 256 12.15 3.57 9.70
CA TRP A 256 11.93 3.36 8.27
C TRP A 256 11.70 4.69 7.53
N SER A 257 10.96 5.63 8.12
CA SER A 257 10.64 6.92 7.49
C SER A 257 11.74 7.98 7.56
N GLU A 258 12.58 7.94 8.60
CA GLU A 258 13.57 8.97 8.92
C GLU A 258 14.99 8.45 8.64
N CYS A 259 15.40 7.34 9.25
CA CYS A 259 16.78 6.84 9.16
C CYS A 259 17.14 6.29 7.79
N LEU A 260 16.16 5.76 7.04
CA LEU A 260 16.43 5.26 5.69
C LEU A 260 16.34 6.38 4.63
N ARG A 261 15.86 7.58 4.97
CA ARG A 261 15.77 8.72 4.02
C ARG A 261 17.14 9.15 3.52
N ASP A 262 18.17 9.03 4.35
CA ASP A 262 19.57 9.29 3.99
C ASP A 262 20.11 8.30 2.94
N ARG A 263 19.43 7.16 2.75
CA ARG A 263 19.73 6.18 1.70
C ARG A 263 18.96 6.43 0.40
N SER A 264 18.19 7.52 0.31
CA SER A 264 17.45 7.85 -0.90
C SER A 264 18.40 8.20 -2.05
N ILE A 265 18.19 7.61 -3.23
CA ILE A 265 19.02 7.89 -4.42
C ILE A 265 18.72 9.30 -4.99
N GLY A 266 17.58 9.90 -4.61
CA GLY A 266 17.21 11.29 -4.84
C GLY A 266 16.89 11.69 -6.29
N SER A 267 17.00 13.00 -6.55
CA SER A 267 16.60 13.72 -7.78
C SER A 267 16.96 13.12 -9.16
N PRO A 268 18.09 12.41 -9.38
CA PRO A 268 18.40 11.93 -10.73
C PRO A 268 17.53 10.76 -11.19
N LEU A 269 16.83 10.06 -10.30
CA LEU A 269 16.02 8.89 -10.66
C LEU A 269 14.51 9.10 -10.50
N SER A 270 14.09 10.23 -9.95
CA SER A 270 12.66 10.57 -9.81
C SER A 270 12.35 11.89 -10.51
N SER A 271 11.22 11.94 -11.23
CA SER A 271 10.68 13.20 -11.73
C SER A 271 10.20 14.08 -10.56
N GLU A 272 10.19 15.39 -10.75
CA GLU A 272 9.77 16.35 -9.73
C GLU A 272 8.34 16.09 -9.26
N LYS A 273 7.42 15.90 -10.22
CA LYS A 273 6.01 15.58 -9.97
C LYS A 273 5.85 14.28 -9.16
N HIS A 274 6.65 13.26 -9.43
CA HIS A 274 6.59 12.00 -8.69
C HIS A 274 7.06 12.18 -7.24
N ARG A 275 8.11 12.96 -7.00
CA ARG A 275 8.57 13.30 -5.65
C ARG A 275 7.49 14.06 -4.88
N GLU A 276 6.90 15.09 -5.48
CA GLU A 276 5.82 15.87 -4.85
C GLU A 276 4.63 14.97 -4.48
N LEU A 277 4.26 14.02 -5.35
CA LEU A 277 3.20 13.06 -5.06
C LEU A 277 3.55 12.19 -3.83
N LEU A 278 4.77 11.67 -3.77
CA LEU A 278 5.22 10.80 -2.69
C LEU A 278 5.47 11.55 -1.37
N GLU A 279 5.89 12.80 -1.43
CA GLU A 279 5.98 13.71 -0.27
C GLU A 279 4.61 13.94 0.37
N ASN A 280 3.53 13.92 -0.41
CA ASN A 280 2.17 13.99 0.11
C ASN A 280 1.66 12.64 0.63
N CYS A 281 1.97 11.53 -0.05
CA CYS A 281 1.43 10.22 0.29
C CYS A 281 2.13 9.55 1.47
N THR A 282 3.45 9.62 1.55
CA THR A 282 4.26 8.87 2.53
C THR A 282 3.99 9.32 3.97
N PRO A 283 3.97 10.63 4.28
CA PRO A 283 3.62 11.10 5.62
C PRO A 283 2.20 10.72 6.00
N ALA A 284 1.24 10.77 5.07
CA ALA A 284 -0.14 10.37 5.33
C ALA A 284 -0.22 8.89 5.75
N LEU A 285 0.44 7.99 5.02
CA LEU A 285 0.49 6.56 5.36
C LEU A 285 1.20 6.31 6.71
N TYR A 286 2.31 6.98 6.97
CA TYR A 286 2.99 6.94 8.28
C TYR A 286 2.03 7.36 9.40
N HIS A 287 1.35 8.49 9.22
CA HIS A 287 0.42 9.03 10.21
C HIS A 287 -0.79 8.13 10.43
N PHE A 288 -1.39 7.57 9.38
CA PHE A 288 -2.47 6.57 9.51
C PHE A 288 -2.00 5.32 10.26
N SER A 289 -0.76 4.87 10.04
CA SER A 289 -0.15 3.75 10.77
C SER A 289 0.02 4.07 12.26
N GLN A 290 0.48 5.28 12.59
CA GLN A 290 0.59 5.72 13.99
C GLN A 290 -0.79 5.84 14.66
N MET A 291 -1.81 6.30 13.91
CA MET A 291 -3.19 6.34 14.39
C MET A 291 -3.74 4.94 14.64
N SER A 292 -3.49 3.99 13.75
CA SER A 292 -3.98 2.62 13.89
C SER A 292 -3.41 1.90 15.11
N LEU A 293 -2.15 2.17 15.45
CA LEU A 293 -1.49 1.67 16.67
C LEU A 293 -2.10 2.25 17.95
N ARG A 294 -2.35 3.56 17.96
CA ARG A 294 -2.70 4.31 19.18
C ARG A 294 -4.21 4.39 19.42
N ALA A 295 -5.03 4.24 18.39
CA ALA A 295 -6.47 4.40 18.47
C ALA A 295 -7.22 3.24 17.80
N ASN A 296 -8.46 3.03 18.23
CA ASN A 296 -9.35 2.10 17.53
C ASN A 296 -9.99 2.81 16.33
N LEU A 297 -9.46 2.59 15.13
CA LEU A 297 -9.98 3.22 13.90
C LEU A 297 -11.47 2.92 13.68
N GLU A 298 -11.93 1.70 14.00
CA GLU A 298 -13.36 1.34 13.93
C GLU A 298 -14.20 2.22 14.88
N THR A 299 -13.71 2.48 16.09
CA THR A 299 -14.36 3.40 17.03
C THR A 299 -14.33 4.84 16.53
N ILE A 300 -13.22 5.30 15.95
CA ILE A 300 -13.13 6.66 15.39
C ILE A 300 -14.12 6.81 14.24
N GLN A 301 -14.23 5.82 13.36
CA GLN A 301 -15.19 5.80 12.26
C GLN A 301 -16.63 5.79 12.76
N ASP A 302 -16.96 4.93 13.74
CA ASP A 302 -18.29 4.90 14.39
C ASP A 302 -18.65 6.29 14.97
N LEU A 303 -17.70 6.93 15.66
CA LEU A 303 -17.88 8.26 16.26
C LEU A 303 -17.99 9.39 15.21
N ALA A 304 -17.20 9.34 14.14
CA ALA A 304 -17.21 10.35 13.09
C ALA A 304 -18.47 10.29 12.23
N MET A 305 -19.02 9.09 12.05
CA MET A 305 -20.20 8.87 11.21
C MET A 305 -21.53 9.05 11.98
N ASP A 306 -21.49 9.29 13.30
CA ASP A 306 -22.65 9.33 14.21
C ASP A 306 -23.60 8.13 14.01
N ARG A 307 -23.04 7.01 13.53
CA ARG A 307 -23.80 5.83 13.15
C ARG A 307 -23.93 4.93 14.36
N TYR A 308 -25.14 4.97 14.90
CA TYR A 308 -25.71 4.13 15.94
C TYR A 308 -25.41 4.52 17.38
N HIS A 309 -26.48 4.46 18.17
CA HIS A 309 -26.64 4.59 19.62
C HIS A 309 -25.74 3.70 20.50
N LYS A 310 -24.48 3.42 20.12
CA LYS A 310 -23.52 2.85 21.06
C LYS A 310 -23.17 3.93 22.09
N GLN A 311 -23.77 3.84 23.27
CA GLN A 311 -23.29 4.55 24.46
C GLN A 311 -21.90 4.00 24.81
N TYR A 312 -20.88 4.52 24.15
CA TYR A 312 -19.51 4.39 24.63
C TYR A 312 -19.44 5.05 26.01
N SER A 313 -18.84 4.38 26.99
CA SER A 313 -18.70 4.97 28.32
C SER A 313 -17.92 6.29 28.23
N GLY A 314 -18.38 7.32 28.95
CA GLY A 314 -17.73 8.63 28.98
C GLY A 314 -16.21 8.58 29.21
N PRO A 315 -15.69 7.71 30.08
CA PRO A 315 -14.25 7.51 30.25
C PRO A 315 -13.52 7.03 28.99
N TYR A 316 -14.09 6.05 28.27
CA TYR A 316 -13.48 5.52 27.04
C TYR A 316 -13.40 6.58 25.92
N ARG A 317 -14.44 7.40 25.78
CA ARG A 317 -14.46 8.52 24.83
C ARG A 317 -13.38 9.56 25.15
N ARG A 318 -13.28 10.00 26.40
CA ARG A 318 -12.24 10.96 26.85
C ARG A 318 -10.83 10.41 26.66
N GLN A 319 -10.63 9.11 26.85
CA GLN A 319 -9.34 8.47 26.66
C GLN A 319 -8.95 8.39 25.18
N LEU A 320 -9.91 8.11 24.29
CA LEU A 320 -9.68 8.15 22.85
C LEU A 320 -9.32 9.57 22.39
N GLU A 321 -10.07 10.58 22.86
CA GLU A 321 -9.79 11.99 22.61
C GLU A 321 -8.40 12.39 23.12
N SER A 322 -8.03 11.97 24.34
CA SER A 322 -6.70 12.20 24.91
C SER A 322 -5.60 11.56 24.07
N ARG A 323 -5.76 10.33 23.59
CA ARG A 323 -4.77 9.66 22.72
C ARG A 323 -4.62 10.33 21.35
N ILE A 324 -5.72 10.80 20.77
CA ILE A 324 -5.70 11.58 19.52
C ILE A 324 -5.02 12.93 19.74
N LEU A 325 -5.29 13.60 20.86
CA LEU A 325 -4.67 14.87 21.24
C LEU A 325 -3.17 14.73 21.54
N GLU A 326 -2.77 13.69 22.27
CA GLU A 326 -1.35 13.36 22.49
C GLU A 326 -0.62 13.12 21.16
N TRP A 327 -1.23 12.39 20.24
CA TRP A 327 -0.69 12.17 18.91
C TRP A 327 -0.59 13.48 18.11
N LYS A 328 -1.65 14.30 18.11
CA LYS A 328 -1.65 15.62 17.46
C LYS A 328 -0.55 16.52 18.02
N HIS A 329 -0.35 16.51 19.34
CA HIS A 329 0.74 17.25 19.98
C HIS A 329 2.11 16.75 19.57
N ARG A 330 2.33 15.42 19.49
CA ARG A 330 3.61 14.85 19.01
C ARG A 330 3.91 15.22 17.55
N ILE A 331 2.88 15.28 16.69
CA ILE A 331 3.04 15.75 15.30
C ILE A 331 3.37 17.24 15.23
N ALA A 332 2.64 18.06 15.99
CA ALA A 332 2.86 19.50 16.03
C ALA A 332 4.24 19.86 16.59
N TRP A 333 4.77 19.04 17.51
CA TRP A 333 6.11 19.21 18.07
C TRP A 333 7.19 18.83 17.05
N ARG A 334 7.08 17.69 16.35
CA ARG A 334 8.05 17.29 15.30
C ARG A 334 8.11 18.27 14.12
N ARG A 335 6.98 18.89 13.74
CA ARG A 335 6.98 19.96 12.70
C ARG A 335 7.74 21.22 13.11
N LYS A 336 7.97 21.45 14.40
CA LYS A 336 8.75 22.61 14.90
C LYS A 336 10.25 22.34 15.00
N GLU A 337 10.68 21.08 14.95
CA GLU A 337 12.10 20.70 14.97
C GLU A 337 12.69 20.54 13.56
N THR A 338 11.84 20.58 12.53
CA THR A 338 12.20 20.44 11.10
C THR A 338 12.10 21.76 10.32
N LEU A 339 11.82 22.87 11.01
CA LEU A 339 11.93 24.27 10.56
C LEU A 339 13.00 24.95 11.41
#